data_AF-A0A7W2IZB6-F1
#
_entry.id   AF-A0A7W2IZB6-F1
#
_cell.length_a   1.000
_cell.length_b   1.000
_cell.length_c   1.000
_cell.angle_alpha   90.00
_cell.angle_beta   90.00
_cell.angle_gamma   90.00
#
_symmetry.space_group_name_H-M   'P 1'
#
loop_
_entity.id
_entity.type
_entity.pdbx_description
1 polymer ?
#
loop_
_entity_poly.entity_id
_entity_poly.type
_entity_poly.pdbx_seq_one_letter_code
_entity_poly.pdbx_strand_id
1 'polypeptide(L)'
;MREIKIYTDGSFKKNKAGISFLIISPDKNKILGYTNLRCKKNIQAELQAVIHALQYLLHIDMSLENQKIEIITDEISIVEVFSSQKYKIWDACQWKKENGGAVIKCAREWFILSCLVKKIGDMTIRFTKTSKEDRQNKLVHGYANYARKLQFCKKNFIYIMEAENNEDFVFKEKVNVSENKEVIEILNMKRPWKSNKYKADFKWYIEGQHEIVYIDTNDIVITEESHLNCNSLYFSTLFRTAAESHKISYPIAVRPLGNGKYSLVVGITRLITAKLFNIPRIPCVLTDLSHQEFIKKCLINADRK
;
A
#
# COMPACT_ATOMS: atom_id res chain seq x y z
N MET A 1 34.75 17.27 1.11
CA MET A 1 33.46 16.53 1.05
C MET A 1 32.63 17.18 -0.04
N ARG A 2 32.29 16.45 -1.10
CA ARG A 2 31.56 17.02 -2.25
C ARG A 2 30.07 17.06 -1.93
N GLU A 3 29.39 18.16 -2.25
CA GLU A 3 27.96 18.32 -1.99
C GLU A 3 27.19 18.19 -3.30
N ILE A 4 26.23 17.27 -3.35
CA ILE A 4 25.23 17.18 -4.42
C ILE A 4 23.98 17.90 -3.93
N LYS A 5 23.44 18.77 -4.78
CA LYS A 5 22.13 19.41 -4.53
C LYS A 5 21.09 18.83 -5.46
N ILE A 6 19.96 18.41 -4.91
CA ILE A 6 18.84 17.83 -5.63
C ILE A 6 17.61 18.67 -5.37
N TYR A 7 17.20 19.48 -6.34
CA TYR A 7 15.93 20.20 -6.28
C TYR A 7 14.81 19.30 -6.78
N THR A 8 13.64 19.32 -6.15
CA THR A 8 12.51 18.46 -6.51
C THR A 8 11.18 19.20 -6.40
N ASP A 9 10.25 18.95 -7.32
CA ASP A 9 8.89 19.50 -7.28
C ASP A 9 7.85 18.55 -7.89
N GLY A 10 6.64 18.57 -7.34
CA GLY A 10 5.49 17.79 -7.77
C GLY A 10 4.26 18.65 -8.10
N SER A 11 3.85 18.69 -9.36
CA SER A 11 2.60 19.35 -9.77
C SER A 11 1.45 18.36 -9.86
N PHE A 12 0.32 18.61 -9.17
CA PHE A 12 -0.86 17.73 -9.18
C PHE A 12 -2.16 18.42 -9.63
N LYS A 13 -2.93 17.77 -10.52
CA LYS A 13 -4.30 18.18 -10.89
C LYS A 13 -5.12 16.98 -11.39
N LYS A 14 -6.36 16.83 -10.89
CA LYS A 14 -7.35 15.83 -11.35
C LYS A 14 -6.77 14.41 -11.58
N ASN A 15 -6.17 13.83 -10.53
CA ASN A 15 -5.55 12.49 -10.54
C ASN A 15 -4.31 12.30 -11.43
N LYS A 16 -3.75 13.39 -11.95
CA LYS A 16 -2.52 13.39 -12.73
C LYS A 16 -1.48 14.27 -12.07
N ALA A 17 -0.28 13.73 -11.92
CA ALA A 17 0.86 14.46 -11.45
C ALA A 17 1.94 14.53 -12.54
N GLY A 18 2.63 15.66 -12.61
CA GLY A 18 3.95 15.76 -13.21
C GLY A 18 4.96 15.97 -12.09
N ILE A 19 6.10 15.31 -12.19
CA ILE A 19 7.19 15.44 -11.24
C ILE A 19 8.45 15.84 -11.98
N SER A 20 9.33 16.56 -11.30
CA SER A 20 10.66 16.81 -11.83
C SER A 20 11.69 16.95 -10.71
N PHE A 21 12.95 16.80 -11.10
CA PHE A 21 14.09 17.03 -10.23
C PHE A 21 15.28 17.56 -11.02
N LEU A 22 16.16 18.28 -10.33
CA LEU A 22 17.41 18.78 -10.86
C LEU A 22 18.55 18.34 -9.94
N ILE A 23 19.52 17.60 -10.48
CA ILE A 23 20.74 17.19 -9.79
C ILE A 23 21.87 18.12 -10.22
N ILE A 24 22.52 18.75 -9.24
CA ILE A 24 23.70 19.58 -9.41
C ILE A 24 24.84 18.89 -8.65
N SER A 25 25.87 18.49 -9.38
CA SER A 25 27.08 17.87 -8.84
C SER A 25 28.31 18.72 -9.25
N PRO A 26 29.37 18.81 -8.43
CA PRO A 26 30.55 19.63 -8.74
C PRO A 26 31.26 19.23 -10.04
N ASP A 27 31.24 17.94 -10.38
CA ASP A 27 32.08 17.37 -11.45
C ASP A 27 31.27 16.93 -12.68
N LYS A 28 29.97 17.23 -12.73
CA LYS A 28 29.08 16.80 -13.81
C LYS A 28 28.17 17.95 -14.24
N ASN A 29 27.72 17.88 -15.49
CA ASN A 29 26.66 18.76 -15.98
C ASN A 29 25.41 18.61 -15.13
N LYS A 30 24.61 19.68 -15.05
CA LYS A 30 23.33 19.64 -14.36
C LYS A 30 22.40 18.66 -15.07
N ILE A 31 21.76 17.79 -14.30
CA ILE A 31 20.83 16.79 -14.85
C ILE A 31 19.42 17.14 -14.41
N LEU A 32 18.53 17.34 -15.37
CA LEU A 32 17.12 17.60 -15.13
C LEU A 32 16.31 16.36 -15.55
N GLY A 33 15.57 15.79 -14.61
CA GLY A 33 14.67 14.68 -14.86
C GLY A 33 13.21 15.12 -14.73
N TYR A 34 12.34 14.62 -15.61
CA TYR A 34 10.90 14.81 -15.45
C TYR A 34 10.09 13.63 -15.98
N THR A 35 8.89 13.44 -15.40
CA THR A 35 7.92 12.45 -15.87
C THR A 35 6.53 12.76 -15.33
N ASN A 36 5.54 11.95 -15.72
CA ASN A 36 4.20 12.04 -15.19
C ASN A 36 3.68 10.69 -14.71
N LEU A 37 2.76 10.75 -13.75
CA LEU A 37 2.17 9.57 -13.16
C LEU A 37 0.77 9.86 -12.61
N ARG A 38 0.05 8.78 -12.28
CA ARG A 38 -1.22 8.89 -11.58
C ARG A 38 -0.97 9.03 -10.09
N CYS A 39 -1.39 10.16 -9.53
CA CYS A 39 -1.43 10.41 -8.10
C CYS A 39 -2.87 10.61 -7.66
N LYS A 40 -3.13 10.48 -6.37
CA LYS A 40 -4.43 10.79 -5.76
C LYS A 40 -4.39 12.09 -4.95
N LYS A 41 -3.20 12.59 -4.61
CA LYS A 41 -2.99 13.71 -3.68
C LYS A 41 -1.75 14.51 -4.08
N ASN A 42 -1.71 15.78 -3.66
CA ASN A 42 -0.56 16.64 -3.93
C ASN A 42 0.73 16.13 -3.30
N ILE A 43 0.72 15.85 -1.99
CA ILE A 43 1.84 15.23 -1.26
C ILE A 43 2.39 13.96 -1.90
N GLN A 44 1.54 13.20 -2.63
CA GLN A 44 2.01 12.02 -3.34
C GLN A 44 2.89 12.39 -4.53
N ALA A 45 2.61 13.49 -5.24
CA ALA A 45 3.45 14.00 -6.31
C ALA A 45 4.81 14.45 -5.76
N GLU A 46 4.82 15.20 -4.66
CA GLU A 46 6.06 15.66 -4.00
C GLU A 46 6.96 14.50 -3.57
N LEU A 47 6.39 13.52 -2.86
CA LEU A 47 7.14 12.32 -2.47
C LEU A 47 7.68 11.56 -3.69
N GLN A 48 6.90 11.50 -4.77
CA GLN A 48 7.31 10.80 -5.98
C GLN A 48 8.44 11.55 -6.70
N ALA A 49 8.48 12.89 -6.68
CA ALA A 49 9.58 13.68 -7.21
C ALA A 49 10.91 13.31 -6.51
N VAL A 50 10.91 13.28 -5.18
CA VAL A 50 12.08 12.88 -4.39
C VAL A 50 12.47 11.43 -4.63
N ILE A 51 11.50 10.50 -4.61
CA ILE A 51 11.74 9.08 -4.85
C ILE A 51 12.41 8.86 -6.21
N HIS A 52 11.89 9.48 -7.27
CA HIS A 52 12.46 9.30 -8.61
C HIS A 52 13.85 9.92 -8.73
N ALA A 53 14.11 11.05 -8.06
CA ALA A 53 15.44 11.65 -8.02
C ALA A 53 16.47 10.72 -7.37
N LEU A 54 16.13 10.11 -6.22
CA LEU A 54 17.01 9.16 -5.54
C LEU A 54 17.17 7.84 -6.30
N GLN A 55 16.11 7.33 -6.92
CA GLN A 55 16.20 6.15 -7.78
C GLN A 55 17.11 6.39 -8.98
N TYR A 56 17.00 7.56 -9.60
CA TYR A 56 17.87 7.94 -10.70
C TYR A 56 19.32 8.11 -10.24
N LEU A 57 19.55 8.69 -9.06
CA LEU A 57 20.89 8.81 -8.48
C LEU A 57 21.57 7.44 -8.29
N LEU A 58 20.82 6.44 -7.80
CA LEU A 58 21.29 5.06 -7.70
C LEU A 58 21.48 4.39 -9.07
N HIS A 59 20.69 4.77 -10.08
CA HIS A 59 20.80 4.23 -11.42
C HIS A 59 22.10 4.65 -12.12
N ILE A 60 22.51 5.92 -11.98
CA ILE A 60 23.72 6.46 -12.64
C ILE A 60 25.02 6.12 -11.91
N ASP A 61 24.96 5.19 -10.95
CA ASP A 61 26.07 4.61 -10.17
C ASP A 61 27.13 5.65 -9.80
N MET A 62 26.68 6.77 -9.22
CA MET A 62 27.61 7.75 -8.69
C MET A 62 28.21 7.18 -7.42
N SER A 63 29.54 7.11 -7.34
CA SER A 63 30.22 6.83 -6.07
C SER A 63 29.78 7.86 -5.03
N LEU A 64 28.90 7.44 -4.12
CA LEU A 64 28.34 8.26 -3.05
C LEU A 64 29.29 8.32 -1.85
N GLU A 65 30.42 7.61 -1.91
CA GLU A 65 31.45 7.65 -0.88
C GLU A 65 31.97 9.08 -0.70
N ASN A 66 31.96 9.57 0.54
CA ASN A 66 32.40 10.92 0.92
C ASN A 66 31.61 12.09 0.29
N GLN A 67 30.38 11.82 -0.16
CA GLN A 67 29.47 12.86 -0.66
C GLN A 67 28.39 13.19 0.37
N LYS A 68 27.98 14.46 0.39
CA LYS A 68 26.76 14.91 1.10
C LYS A 68 25.70 15.20 0.06
N ILE A 69 24.49 14.71 0.28
CA ILE A 69 23.35 14.93 -0.60
C ILE A 69 22.39 15.86 0.13
N GLU A 70 22.12 17.01 -0.47
CA GLU A 70 21.09 17.93 -0.01
C GLU A 70 19.88 17.84 -0.94
N ILE A 71 18.76 17.36 -0.41
CA ILE A 71 17.46 17.34 -1.09
C ILE A 71 16.71 18.61 -0.72
N ILE A 72 16.41 19.42 -1.73
CA ILE A 72 15.78 20.72 -1.63
C ILE A 72 14.38 20.63 -2.20
N THR A 73 13.37 20.76 -1.33
CA THR A 73 11.95 20.59 -1.67
C THR A 73 11.12 21.71 -1.07
N ASP A 74 9.98 22.01 -1.68
CA ASP A 74 9.00 22.93 -1.10
C ASP A 74 7.99 22.23 -0.17
N GLU A 75 8.03 20.91 -0.03
CA GLU A 75 7.11 20.19 0.84
C GLU A 75 7.69 20.07 2.26
N ILE A 76 7.23 20.95 3.16
CA ILE A 76 7.74 21.04 4.54
C ILE A 76 7.55 19.73 5.31
N SER A 77 6.49 18.97 5.01
CA SER A 77 6.25 17.71 5.71
C SER A 77 7.35 16.66 5.42
N ILE A 78 7.96 16.69 4.24
CA ILE A 78 9.11 15.82 3.91
C ILE A 78 10.30 16.24 4.77
N VAL A 79 10.60 17.53 4.80
CA VAL A 79 11.70 18.09 5.61
C VAL A 79 11.55 17.72 7.08
N GLU A 80 10.37 17.93 7.67
CA GLU A 80 10.09 17.62 9.06
C GLU A 80 10.27 16.13 9.37
N VAL A 81 9.73 15.24 8.54
CA VAL A 81 9.77 13.78 8.76
C VAL A 81 11.21 13.26 8.79
N PHE A 82 12.06 13.73 7.87
CA PHE A 82 13.44 13.24 7.79
C PHE A 82 14.37 13.94 8.79
N SER A 83 14.22 15.25 9.00
CA SER A 83 15.03 15.99 9.99
C SER A 83 14.75 15.53 11.43
N SER A 84 13.50 15.23 11.76
CA SER A 84 13.12 14.67 13.08
C SER A 84 13.25 13.14 13.18
N GLN A 85 13.67 12.47 12.09
CA GLN A 85 13.72 11.01 12.00
C GLN A 85 12.41 10.30 12.35
N LYS A 86 11.26 10.94 12.12
CA LYS A 86 9.92 10.40 12.43
C LYS A 86 9.65 9.05 11.74
N TYR A 87 10.27 8.80 10.60
CA TYR A 87 10.18 7.52 9.91
C TYR A 87 10.78 6.35 10.71
N LYS A 88 11.72 6.59 11.64
CA LYS A 88 12.25 5.55 12.54
C LYS A 88 11.23 5.14 13.60
N ILE A 89 10.43 6.09 14.07
CA ILE A 89 9.28 5.81 14.94
C ILE A 89 8.26 4.95 14.17
N TRP A 90 8.04 5.26 12.89
CA TRP A 90 7.19 4.44 12.03
C TRP A 90 7.76 3.05 11.78
N ASP A 91 9.08 2.91 11.60
CA ASP A 91 9.73 1.60 11.52
C ASP A 91 9.48 0.77 12.79
N ALA A 92 9.62 1.38 13.98
CA ALA A 92 9.42 0.72 15.26
C ALA A 92 7.98 0.18 15.45
N CYS A 93 6.97 0.90 14.94
CA CYS A 93 5.58 0.43 14.96
C CYS A 93 5.17 -0.33 13.69
N GLN A 94 6.14 -0.83 12.90
CA GLN A 94 5.90 -1.54 11.64
C GLN A 94 4.96 -0.79 10.69
N TRP A 95 5.04 0.54 10.68
CA TRP A 95 4.23 1.44 9.87
C TRP A 95 2.72 1.25 10.07
N LYS A 96 2.30 0.70 11.22
CA LYS A 96 0.90 0.49 11.60
C LYS A 96 0.48 1.40 12.76
N LYS A 97 -0.78 1.82 12.73
CA LYS A 97 -1.50 2.35 13.89
C LYS A 97 -1.99 1.19 14.75
N GLU A 98 -2.45 1.51 15.96
CA GLU A 98 -3.08 0.54 16.87
C GLU A 98 -4.23 -0.24 16.21
N ASN A 99 -5.02 0.43 15.35
CA ASN A 99 -6.12 -0.21 14.61
C ASN A 99 -5.66 -1.06 13.40
N GLY A 100 -4.37 -1.31 13.23
CA GLY A 100 -3.78 -2.07 12.13
C GLY A 100 -3.73 -1.32 10.78
N GLY A 101 -4.29 -0.12 10.69
CA GLY A 101 -4.19 0.74 9.50
C GLY A 101 -2.81 1.36 9.35
N ALA A 102 -2.52 1.92 8.17
CA ALA A 102 -1.23 2.60 7.93
C ALA A 102 -1.06 3.84 8.84
N VAL A 103 0.15 4.07 9.35
CA VAL A 103 0.50 5.21 10.22
C VAL A 103 0.17 6.57 9.60
N ILE A 104 0.32 6.69 8.28
CA ILE A 104 0.18 7.94 7.56
C ILE A 104 -0.51 7.77 6.21
N LYS A 105 -1.15 8.83 5.72
CA LYS A 105 -1.59 8.92 4.33
C LYS A 105 -0.36 8.82 3.41
N CYS A 106 -0.51 8.17 2.25
CA CYS A 106 0.60 7.89 1.33
C CYS A 106 1.76 7.10 1.99
N ALA A 107 1.45 6.23 2.96
CA ALA A 107 2.46 5.39 3.64
C ALA A 107 3.35 4.60 2.68
N ARG A 108 2.85 4.25 1.49
CA ARG A 108 3.66 3.58 0.46
C ARG A 108 4.84 4.44 0.04
N GLU A 109 4.57 5.68 -0.36
CA GLU A 109 5.57 6.60 -0.83
C GLU A 109 6.55 6.96 0.29
N TRP A 110 6.04 7.25 1.49
CA TRP A 110 6.89 7.50 2.66
C TRP A 110 7.83 6.33 2.99
N PHE A 111 7.34 5.09 2.92
CA PHE A 111 8.13 3.89 3.19
C PHE A 111 9.18 3.65 2.11
N ILE A 112 8.85 3.82 0.84
CA ILE A 112 9.82 3.69 -0.25
C ILE A 112 10.92 4.74 -0.07
N LEU A 113 10.54 5.98 0.23
CA LEU A 113 11.50 7.06 0.46
C LEU A 113 12.39 6.78 1.67
N SER A 114 11.85 6.29 2.79
CA SER A 114 12.67 5.93 3.95
C SER A 114 13.63 4.78 3.66
N CYS A 115 13.24 3.80 2.84
CA CYS A 115 14.13 2.73 2.43
C CYS A 115 15.27 3.24 1.54
N LEU A 116 14.99 4.14 0.60
CA LEU A 116 16.01 4.78 -0.24
C LEU A 116 17.00 5.60 0.59
N VAL A 117 16.51 6.38 1.56
CA VAL A 117 17.35 7.17 2.45
C VAL A 117 18.26 6.25 3.29
N LYS A 118 17.70 5.19 3.88
CA LYS A 118 18.50 4.20 4.65
C LYS A 118 19.54 3.49 3.78
N LYS A 119 19.22 3.21 2.52
CA LYS A 119 20.11 2.53 1.58
C LYS A 119 21.30 3.42 1.19
N ILE A 120 21.07 4.71 0.96
CA ILE A 120 22.12 5.69 0.65
C ILE A 120 22.91 6.09 1.90
N GLY A 121 22.26 6.08 3.06
CA GLY A 121 22.82 6.40 4.37
C GLY A 121 22.16 7.63 4.98
N ASP A 122 21.61 7.46 6.19
CA ASP A 122 20.91 8.51 6.94
C ASP A 122 21.78 9.76 7.18
N MET A 123 23.09 9.59 7.36
CA MET A 123 24.03 10.71 7.62
C MET A 123 24.50 11.40 6.34
N THR A 124 24.25 10.79 5.18
CA THR A 124 24.65 11.27 3.86
C THR A 124 23.63 12.26 3.31
N ILE A 125 22.34 12.05 3.60
CA ILE A 125 21.23 12.84 3.05
C ILE A 125 20.70 13.84 4.08
N ARG A 126 20.60 15.11 3.68
CA ARG A 126 19.89 16.18 4.38
C ARG A 126 18.70 16.66 3.54
N PHE A 127 17.60 17.00 4.21
CA PHE A 127 16.44 17.63 3.59
C PHE A 127 16.37 19.10 4.01
N THR A 128 16.21 19.99 3.04
CA THR A 128 16.13 21.44 3.26
C THR A 128 14.91 22.00 2.55
N LYS A 129 14.23 22.95 3.20
CA LYS A 129 13.11 23.68 2.61
C LYS A 129 13.64 24.74 1.65
N THR A 130 13.12 24.76 0.43
CA THR A 130 13.47 25.76 -0.57
C THR A 130 12.79 27.12 -0.34
N SER A 131 13.39 28.18 -0.90
CA SER A 131 12.82 29.52 -1.01
C SER A 131 12.01 29.68 -2.29
N LYS A 132 10.95 30.50 -2.26
CA LYS A 132 10.16 30.86 -3.45
C LYS A 132 10.98 31.61 -4.51
N GLU A 133 12.06 32.26 -4.10
CA GLU A 133 12.88 33.08 -4.99
C GLU A 133 13.96 32.27 -5.72
N ASP A 134 14.25 31.05 -5.26
CA ASP A 134 15.30 30.18 -5.80
C ASP A 134 15.03 29.85 -7.28
N ARG A 135 15.99 30.22 -8.16
CA ARG A 135 15.91 30.02 -9.62
C ARG A 135 15.81 28.54 -9.99
N GLN A 136 16.53 27.67 -9.27
CA GLN A 136 16.51 26.22 -9.53
C GLN A 136 15.18 25.62 -9.10
N ASN A 137 14.59 26.11 -8.00
CA ASN A 137 13.25 25.70 -7.60
C ASN A 137 12.19 26.09 -8.64
N LYS A 138 12.26 27.30 -9.20
CA LYS A 138 11.36 27.74 -10.29
C LYS A 138 11.51 26.86 -11.53
N LEU A 139 12.72 26.42 -11.85
CA LEU A 139 12.98 25.52 -12.98
C LEU A 139 12.25 24.18 -12.81
N VAL A 140 12.47 23.48 -11.69
CA VAL A 140 11.80 22.20 -11.42
C VAL A 140 10.27 22.40 -11.34
N HIS A 141 9.79 23.50 -10.78
CA HIS A 141 8.35 23.80 -10.79
C HIS A 141 7.76 23.94 -12.20
N GLY A 142 8.48 24.59 -13.11
CA GLY A 142 8.11 24.69 -14.52
C GLY A 142 8.00 23.31 -15.18
N TYR A 143 9.00 22.45 -14.97
CA TYR A 143 9.05 21.12 -15.57
C TYR A 143 8.04 20.14 -14.96
N ALA A 144 7.76 20.21 -13.67
CA ALA A 144 6.69 19.44 -13.05
C ALA A 144 5.31 19.81 -13.67
N ASN A 145 5.05 21.10 -13.88
CA ASN A 145 3.84 21.56 -14.56
C ASN A 145 3.78 21.14 -16.03
N TYR A 146 4.89 21.23 -16.75
CA TYR A 146 5.01 20.78 -18.14
C TYR A 146 4.71 19.28 -18.24
N ALA A 147 5.40 18.45 -17.45
CA ALA A 147 5.25 17.00 -17.44
C ALA A 147 3.80 16.56 -17.15
N ARG A 148 3.11 17.27 -16.24
CA ARG A 148 1.70 17.02 -15.94
C ARG A 148 0.78 17.19 -17.16
N LYS A 149 1.14 18.06 -18.11
CA LYS A 149 0.35 18.30 -19.34
C LYS A 149 0.60 17.23 -20.41
N LEU A 150 1.76 16.58 -20.42
CA LEU A 150 2.13 15.54 -21.40
C LEU A 150 1.26 14.28 -21.32
N GLN A 151 1.20 13.47 -22.39
CA GLN A 151 0.56 12.15 -22.33
C GLN A 151 1.25 11.24 -21.30
N PHE A 152 0.50 10.27 -20.77
CA PHE A 152 1.04 9.38 -19.73
C PHE A 152 2.23 8.60 -20.24
N CYS A 153 3.32 8.66 -19.48
CA CYS A 153 4.50 7.86 -19.75
C CYS A 153 4.30 6.43 -19.28
N LYS A 154 5.09 5.50 -19.84
CA LYS A 154 5.26 4.18 -19.24
C LYS A 154 5.72 4.35 -17.80
N LYS A 155 5.19 3.52 -16.90
CA LYS A 155 5.47 3.57 -15.46
C LYS A 155 6.99 3.45 -15.21
N ASN A 156 7.52 4.26 -14.28
CA ASN A 156 8.94 4.32 -13.89
C ASN A 156 9.90 4.86 -14.97
N PHE A 157 9.41 5.37 -16.10
CA PHE A 157 10.28 6.05 -17.07
C PHE A 157 10.44 7.53 -16.74
N ILE A 158 11.65 8.04 -16.92
CA ILE A 158 12.02 9.44 -16.71
C ILE A 158 12.66 9.97 -18.00
N TYR A 159 12.27 11.16 -18.44
CA TYR A 159 13.01 11.88 -19.46
C TYR A 159 14.14 12.63 -18.79
N ILE A 160 15.36 12.41 -19.28
CA ILE A 160 16.57 13.03 -18.76
C ILE A 160 17.04 14.07 -19.76
N MET A 161 17.31 15.26 -19.23
CA MET A 161 17.95 16.34 -19.93
C MET A 161 19.25 16.69 -19.22
N GLU A 162 20.25 17.11 -19.99
CA GLU A 162 21.54 17.54 -19.49
C GLU A 162 21.79 19.00 -19.91
N ALA A 163 22.34 19.80 -19.00
CA ALA A 163 22.65 21.19 -19.32
C ALA A 163 23.89 21.29 -20.23
N GLU A 164 23.71 21.88 -21.40
CA GLU A 164 24.77 22.44 -22.22
C GLU A 164 25.09 23.85 -21.73
N ASN A 165 26.39 24.19 -21.62
CA ASN A 165 26.85 25.51 -21.19
C ASN A 165 26.25 26.03 -19.86
N ASN A 166 25.93 25.13 -18.93
CA ASN A 166 25.35 25.41 -17.61
C ASN A 166 23.94 26.02 -17.56
N GLU A 167 23.29 26.31 -18.69
CA GLU A 167 21.96 26.94 -18.72
C GLU A 167 20.93 26.22 -19.61
N ASP A 168 21.31 25.73 -20.79
CA ASP A 168 20.36 25.17 -21.75
C ASP A 168 20.24 23.66 -21.60
N PHE A 169 19.04 23.17 -21.28
CA PHE A 169 18.81 21.74 -21.13
C PHE A 169 18.48 21.10 -22.47
N VAL A 170 19.26 20.10 -22.87
CA VAL A 170 19.05 19.30 -24.08
C VAL A 170 18.63 17.89 -23.70
N PHE A 171 17.69 17.32 -24.47
CA PHE A 171 17.25 15.95 -24.25
C PHE A 171 18.41 14.98 -24.46
N LYS A 172 18.66 14.14 -23.46
CA LYS A 172 19.72 13.13 -23.51
C LYS A 172 19.16 11.74 -23.75
N GLU A 173 18.26 11.32 -22.89
CA GLU A 173 17.77 9.95 -22.92
C GLU A 173 16.45 9.76 -22.15
N LYS A 174 15.91 8.55 -22.26
CA LYS A 174 14.73 8.11 -21.51
C LYS A 174 15.08 6.86 -20.71
N VAL A 175 15.08 6.97 -19.39
CA VAL A 175 15.58 5.93 -18.48
C VAL A 175 14.44 5.26 -17.76
N ASN A 176 14.51 3.93 -17.63
CA ASN A 176 13.66 3.16 -16.72
C ASN A 176 14.38 2.95 -15.39
N VAL A 177 14.09 3.80 -14.40
CA VAL A 177 14.78 3.73 -13.10
C VAL A 177 14.45 2.47 -12.28
N SER A 178 13.47 1.68 -12.71
CA SER A 178 13.12 0.42 -12.05
C SER A 178 13.94 -0.79 -12.50
N GLU A 179 14.93 -0.62 -13.36
CA GLU A 179 15.85 -1.70 -13.76
C GLU A 179 17.06 -1.85 -12.83
N ASN A 180 17.33 -0.84 -12.00
CA ASN A 180 18.40 -0.93 -11.01
C ASN A 180 18.03 -1.98 -9.93
N LYS A 181 18.93 -2.93 -9.67
CA LYS A 181 18.71 -4.05 -8.74
C LYS A 181 18.31 -3.59 -7.34
N GLU A 182 18.97 -2.57 -6.81
CA GLU A 182 18.69 -2.06 -5.46
C GLU A 182 17.32 -1.39 -5.39
N VAL A 183 16.96 -0.66 -6.45
CA VAL A 183 15.61 -0.06 -6.58
C VAL A 183 14.55 -1.16 -6.68
N ILE A 184 14.80 -2.24 -7.42
CA ILE A 184 13.89 -3.39 -7.54
C ILE A 184 13.63 -4.02 -6.17
N GLU A 185 14.68 -4.26 -5.38
CA GLU A 185 14.56 -4.82 -4.04
C GLU A 185 13.64 -3.97 -3.15
N ILE A 186 13.87 -2.64 -3.11
CA ILE A 186 13.05 -1.70 -2.34
C ILE A 186 11.59 -1.68 -2.83
N LEU A 187 11.38 -1.65 -4.14
CA LEU A 187 10.04 -1.61 -4.72
C LEU A 187 9.23 -2.90 -4.49
N ASN A 188 9.92 -4.04 -4.31
CA ASN A 188 9.34 -5.35 -4.05
C ASN A 188 9.19 -5.67 -2.55
N MET A 189 9.68 -4.82 -1.64
CA MET A 189 9.51 -5.03 -0.21
C MET A 189 8.04 -5.18 0.18
N LYS A 190 7.75 -6.19 1.00
CA LYS A 190 6.42 -6.41 1.58
C LYS A 190 6.06 -5.18 2.42
N ARG A 191 4.95 -4.54 2.07
CA ARG A 191 4.51 -3.31 2.76
C ARG A 191 4.02 -3.66 4.16
N PRO A 192 4.67 -3.19 5.24
CA PRO A 192 4.36 -3.65 6.59
C PRO A 192 2.89 -3.45 7.00
N TRP A 193 2.29 -2.31 6.64
CA TRP A 193 0.89 -1.98 6.93
C TRP A 193 -0.13 -2.63 5.98
N LYS A 194 0.33 -3.19 4.86
CA LYS A 194 -0.53 -4.13 4.14
C LYS A 194 -0.45 -5.40 4.97
N SER A 195 -1.44 -5.58 5.85
CA SER A 195 -1.81 -6.93 6.23
C SER A 195 -1.82 -7.75 4.95
N ASN A 196 -1.34 -9.00 5.02
CA ASN A 196 -1.78 -9.96 4.03
C ASN A 196 -3.31 -9.77 3.99
N LYS A 197 -3.79 -9.21 2.88
CA LYS A 197 -5.20 -9.08 2.58
C LYS A 197 -5.68 -10.30 1.79
N TYR A 198 -4.80 -11.29 1.64
CA TYR A 198 -5.14 -12.58 2.21
C TYR A 198 -5.34 -12.32 3.70
N LYS A 199 -6.55 -11.98 4.18
CA LYS A 199 -7.42 -13.09 4.56
C LYS A 199 -6.51 -14.31 4.67
N ALA A 200 -6.02 -14.64 5.86
CA ALA A 200 -6.19 -16.04 6.19
C ALA A 200 -7.65 -16.24 5.82
N ASP A 201 -7.92 -16.75 4.60
CA ASP A 201 -9.24 -17.16 4.24
C ASP A 201 -9.53 -18.01 5.44
N PHE A 202 -10.46 -17.53 6.27
CA PHE A 202 -10.91 -18.29 7.40
C PHE A 202 -11.61 -19.47 6.74
N LYS A 203 -10.79 -20.38 6.23
CA LYS A 203 -11.09 -21.53 5.41
C LYS A 203 -11.14 -22.63 6.44
N TRP A 204 -12.11 -22.42 7.33
CA TRP A 204 -12.48 -23.35 8.37
C TRP A 204 -13.10 -24.62 7.76
N TYR A 205 -13.51 -24.53 6.50
CA TYR A 205 -14.03 -25.63 5.72
C TYR A 205 -13.16 -25.86 4.47
N ILE A 206 -12.74 -27.10 4.30
CA ILE A 206 -12.12 -27.63 3.09
C ILE A 206 -13.02 -28.76 2.60
N GLU A 207 -13.42 -28.69 1.32
CA GLU A 207 -14.25 -29.71 0.70
C GLU A 207 -13.59 -31.09 0.81
N GLY A 208 -14.38 -32.09 1.20
CA GLY A 208 -13.89 -33.46 1.42
C GLY A 208 -13.19 -33.71 2.77
N GLN A 209 -12.96 -32.69 3.61
CA GLN A 209 -12.34 -32.86 4.94
C GLN A 209 -13.34 -32.83 6.10
N HIS A 210 -14.61 -32.55 5.82
CA HIS A 210 -15.67 -32.50 6.82
C HIS A 210 -16.90 -33.23 6.32
N GLU A 211 -17.56 -33.95 7.22
CA GLU A 211 -18.89 -34.47 6.97
C GLU A 211 -19.90 -33.33 6.90
N ILE A 212 -20.76 -33.36 5.87
CA ILE A 212 -21.80 -32.37 5.65
C ILE A 212 -23.16 -32.99 5.94
N VAL A 213 -23.89 -32.36 6.86
CA VAL A 213 -25.27 -32.70 7.19
C VAL A 213 -26.17 -31.55 6.75
N TYR A 214 -27.30 -31.86 6.10
CA TYR A 214 -28.28 -30.85 5.73
C TYR A 214 -29.30 -30.66 6.85
N ILE A 215 -29.33 -29.48 7.46
CA ILE A 215 -30.19 -29.19 8.61
C ILE A 215 -31.28 -28.21 8.19
N ASP A 216 -32.49 -28.41 8.70
CA ASP A 216 -33.60 -27.46 8.50
C ASP A 216 -33.23 -26.10 9.09
N THR A 217 -33.43 -25.03 8.32
CA THR A 217 -33.05 -23.68 8.76
C THR A 217 -33.81 -23.22 10.00
N ASN A 218 -34.99 -23.79 10.27
CA ASN A 218 -35.79 -23.53 11.48
C ASN A 218 -35.30 -24.28 12.72
N ASP A 219 -34.44 -25.28 12.54
CA ASP A 219 -33.80 -26.00 13.65
C ASP A 219 -32.50 -25.32 14.11
N ILE A 220 -32.06 -24.29 13.39
CA ILE A 220 -30.83 -23.54 13.69
C ILE A 220 -31.19 -22.20 14.35
N VAL A 221 -30.72 -22.06 15.59
CA VAL A 221 -30.91 -20.89 16.46
C VAL A 221 -29.59 -20.14 16.68
N ILE A 222 -29.69 -18.85 16.96
CA ILE A 222 -28.53 -18.00 17.27
C ILE A 222 -28.46 -17.87 18.79
N THR A 223 -27.41 -18.41 19.41
CA THR A 223 -27.23 -18.35 20.87
C THR A 223 -25.89 -17.75 21.30
N GLU A 224 -24.89 -17.69 20.40
CA GLU A 224 -23.58 -17.11 20.71
C GLU A 224 -23.64 -15.57 20.74
N GLU A 225 -23.12 -14.96 21.81
CA GLU A 225 -23.13 -13.49 22.00
C GLU A 225 -22.53 -12.72 20.83
N SER A 226 -21.48 -13.26 20.19
CA SER A 226 -20.84 -12.65 19.02
C SER A 226 -21.79 -12.47 17.84
N HIS A 227 -22.77 -13.37 17.69
CA HIS A 227 -23.77 -13.31 16.64
C HIS A 227 -24.97 -12.45 17.06
N LEU A 228 -25.35 -12.49 18.33
CA LEU A 228 -26.42 -11.65 18.89
C LEU A 228 -26.06 -10.16 18.86
N ASN A 229 -24.80 -9.82 19.13
CA ASN A 229 -24.28 -8.44 19.10
C ASN A 229 -23.85 -7.96 17.70
N CYS A 230 -24.29 -8.65 16.64
CA CYS A 230 -23.89 -8.33 15.28
C CYS A 230 -24.63 -7.09 14.74
N ASN A 231 -23.93 -5.96 14.64
CA ASN A 231 -24.52 -4.68 14.21
C ASN A 231 -24.58 -4.48 12.68
N SER A 232 -23.92 -5.33 11.89
CA SER A 232 -23.95 -5.25 10.43
C SER A 232 -23.54 -6.57 9.76
N LEU A 233 -24.17 -6.89 8.62
CA LEU A 233 -23.86 -8.07 7.83
C LEU A 233 -23.44 -7.67 6.41
N TYR A 234 -22.36 -8.28 5.92
CA TYR A 234 -21.88 -8.09 4.56
C TYR A 234 -22.20 -9.31 3.70
N PHE A 235 -23.19 -9.17 2.80
CA PHE A 235 -23.67 -10.28 1.98
C PHE A 235 -22.88 -10.48 0.68
N SER A 236 -22.20 -9.46 0.15
CA SER A 236 -21.46 -9.56 -1.12
C SER A 236 -22.29 -10.20 -2.25
N THR A 237 -21.71 -11.10 -3.04
CA THR A 237 -22.39 -11.85 -4.10
C THR A 237 -23.32 -12.96 -3.58
N LEU A 238 -23.26 -13.33 -2.29
CA LEU A 238 -24.06 -14.44 -1.73
C LEU A 238 -25.55 -14.20 -1.93
N PHE A 239 -26.02 -12.98 -1.72
CA PHE A 239 -27.44 -12.63 -1.84
C PHE A 239 -27.95 -12.85 -3.26
N ARG A 240 -27.18 -12.40 -4.26
CA ARG A 240 -27.49 -12.60 -5.68
C ARG A 240 -27.49 -14.09 -6.04
N THR A 241 -26.46 -14.83 -5.62
CA THR A 241 -26.37 -16.27 -5.90
C THR A 241 -27.51 -17.05 -5.25
N ALA A 242 -27.89 -16.72 -4.02
CA ALA A 242 -29.01 -17.36 -3.34
C ALA A 242 -30.36 -17.03 -4.02
N ALA A 243 -30.55 -15.78 -4.46
CA ALA A 243 -31.74 -15.38 -5.21
C ALA A 243 -31.89 -16.15 -6.53
N GLU A 244 -30.78 -16.32 -7.27
CA GLU A 244 -30.75 -17.01 -8.57
C GLU A 244 -30.85 -18.54 -8.42
N SER A 245 -30.14 -19.12 -7.45
CA SER A 245 -30.00 -20.59 -7.33
C SER A 245 -30.91 -21.24 -6.30
N HIS A 246 -31.54 -20.45 -5.42
CA HIS A 246 -32.32 -20.92 -4.28
C HIS A 246 -31.56 -21.91 -3.36
N LYS A 247 -30.23 -21.78 -3.28
CA LYS A 247 -29.36 -22.69 -2.53
C LYS A 247 -28.24 -21.95 -1.80
N ILE A 248 -27.80 -22.53 -0.68
CA ILE A 248 -26.54 -22.18 -0.01
C ILE A 248 -25.53 -23.30 -0.31
N SER A 249 -24.45 -22.98 -1.03
CA SER A 249 -23.45 -23.97 -1.46
C SER A 249 -22.36 -24.21 -0.43
N TYR A 250 -21.88 -23.14 0.22
CA TYR A 250 -20.82 -23.24 1.22
C TYR A 250 -21.41 -23.44 2.62
N PRO A 251 -20.94 -24.43 3.41
CA PRO A 251 -21.57 -24.81 4.66
C PRO A 251 -21.48 -23.75 5.76
N ILE A 252 -22.27 -23.94 6.81
CA ILE A 252 -22.12 -23.26 8.11
C ILE A 252 -21.68 -24.27 9.18
N ALA A 253 -21.13 -23.82 10.31
CA ALA A 253 -20.83 -24.72 11.42
C ALA A 253 -21.88 -24.54 12.52
N VAL A 254 -22.35 -25.64 13.09
CA VAL A 254 -23.36 -25.63 14.14
C VAL A 254 -23.03 -26.64 15.25
N ARG A 255 -23.53 -26.36 16.46
CA ARG A 255 -23.38 -27.20 17.64
C ARG A 255 -24.74 -27.75 18.08
N PRO A 256 -24.92 -29.07 18.26
CA PRO A 256 -26.16 -29.65 18.78
C PRO A 256 -26.49 -29.12 20.19
N LEU A 257 -27.77 -28.90 20.47
CA LEU A 257 -28.26 -28.46 21.80
C LEU A 257 -28.94 -29.58 22.61
N GLY A 258 -28.96 -30.82 22.10
CA GLY A 258 -29.56 -31.98 22.78
C GLY A 258 -31.10 -32.04 22.73
N ASN A 259 -31.77 -30.96 22.36
CA ASN A 259 -33.23 -30.85 22.24
C ASN A 259 -33.73 -30.91 20.79
N GLY A 260 -32.93 -31.45 19.87
CA GLY A 260 -33.22 -31.47 18.43
C GLY A 260 -32.95 -30.13 17.71
N LYS A 261 -32.49 -29.09 18.41
CA LYS A 261 -32.06 -27.82 17.82
C LYS A 261 -30.54 -27.71 17.78
N TYR A 262 -30.05 -26.75 17.00
CA TYR A 262 -28.64 -26.48 16.78
C TYR A 262 -28.32 -25.00 17.02
N SER A 263 -27.24 -24.72 17.73
CA SER A 263 -26.68 -23.37 17.83
C SER A 263 -25.76 -23.05 16.65
N LEU A 264 -25.91 -21.88 16.05
CA LEU A 264 -24.99 -21.37 15.04
C LEU A 264 -23.61 -21.04 15.66
N VAL A 265 -22.56 -21.70 15.15
CA VAL A 265 -21.16 -21.45 15.55
C VAL A 265 -20.48 -20.49 14.57
N VAL A 266 -20.51 -20.74 13.26
CA VAL A 266 -20.02 -19.78 12.24
C VAL A 266 -20.89 -19.77 10.99
N GLY A 267 -20.95 -18.63 10.29
CA GLY A 267 -21.68 -18.50 9.03
C GLY A 267 -23.00 -17.74 9.11
N ILE A 268 -23.14 -16.80 10.05
CA ILE A 268 -24.37 -16.01 10.29
C ILE A 268 -24.98 -15.42 9.00
N THR A 269 -24.17 -14.82 8.13
CA THR A 269 -24.65 -14.24 6.87
C THR A 269 -25.35 -15.27 5.99
N ARG A 270 -24.89 -16.53 5.97
CA ARG A 270 -25.51 -17.61 5.18
C ARG A 270 -26.81 -18.10 5.81
N LEU A 271 -26.85 -18.25 7.14
CA LEU A 271 -28.08 -18.60 7.83
C LEU A 271 -29.16 -17.54 7.60
N ILE A 272 -28.82 -16.26 7.77
CA ILE A 272 -29.75 -15.15 7.53
C ILE A 272 -30.20 -15.13 6.07
N THR A 273 -29.28 -15.30 5.11
CA THR A 273 -29.65 -15.40 3.69
C THR A 273 -30.63 -16.56 3.45
N ALA A 274 -30.36 -17.74 4.01
CA ALA A 274 -31.22 -18.90 3.84
C ALA A 274 -32.62 -18.66 4.39
N LYS A 275 -32.74 -18.04 5.58
CA LYS A 275 -34.03 -17.67 6.16
C LYS A 275 -34.77 -16.62 5.33
N LEU A 276 -34.08 -15.60 4.83
CA LEU A 276 -34.68 -14.55 3.99
C LEU A 276 -35.23 -15.08 2.66
N PHE A 277 -34.57 -16.08 2.07
CA PHE A 277 -34.99 -16.72 0.83
C PHE A 277 -35.81 -18.01 1.04
N ASN A 278 -36.27 -18.29 2.26
CA ASN A 278 -37.04 -19.50 2.59
C ASN A 278 -36.39 -20.82 2.10
N ILE A 279 -35.06 -20.90 2.15
CA ILE A 279 -34.33 -22.11 1.81
C ILE A 279 -34.52 -23.12 2.96
N PRO A 280 -35.17 -24.27 2.73
CA PRO A 280 -35.61 -25.13 3.83
C PRO A 280 -34.45 -25.81 4.54
N ARG A 281 -33.43 -26.28 3.81
CA ARG A 281 -32.26 -26.97 4.39
C ARG A 281 -30.96 -26.41 3.84
N ILE A 282 -29.95 -26.30 4.70
CA ILE A 282 -28.61 -25.81 4.32
C ILE A 282 -27.50 -26.76 4.77
N PRO A 283 -26.38 -26.81 4.03
CA PRO A 283 -25.25 -27.66 4.39
C PRO A 283 -24.59 -27.15 5.68
N CYS A 284 -24.37 -28.07 6.63
CA CYS A 284 -23.83 -27.79 7.95
C CYS A 284 -22.70 -28.76 8.31
N VAL A 285 -21.69 -28.27 9.01
CA VAL A 285 -20.67 -29.07 9.70
C VAL A 285 -20.98 -29.08 11.19
N LEU A 286 -21.03 -30.26 11.80
CA LEU A 286 -21.25 -30.39 13.24
C LEU A 286 -19.94 -30.17 14.01
N THR A 287 -20.04 -29.51 15.17
CA THR A 287 -18.91 -29.27 16.06
C THR A 287 -19.40 -29.12 17.50
N ASP A 288 -18.61 -29.60 18.46
CA ASP A 288 -18.91 -29.43 19.90
C ASP A 288 -18.40 -28.09 20.46
N LEU A 289 -17.59 -27.38 19.67
CA LEU A 289 -16.97 -26.11 20.04
C LEU A 289 -17.95 -24.93 20.04
N SER A 290 -17.76 -23.99 20.97
CA SER A 290 -18.33 -22.63 20.90
C SER A 290 -17.74 -21.82 19.75
N HIS A 291 -18.33 -20.65 19.44
CA HIS A 291 -17.78 -19.75 18.43
C HIS A 291 -16.31 -19.41 18.69
N GLN A 292 -15.98 -18.99 19.91
CA GLN A 292 -14.61 -18.57 20.24
C GLN A 292 -13.59 -19.71 20.13
N GLU A 293 -13.93 -20.90 20.64
CA GLU A 293 -13.07 -22.08 20.55
C GLU A 293 -12.87 -22.53 19.12
N PHE A 294 -13.93 -22.47 18.31
CA PHE A 294 -13.89 -22.80 16.89
C PHE A 294 -12.96 -21.87 16.12
N ILE A 295 -13.09 -20.55 16.32
CA ILE A 295 -12.19 -19.56 15.71
C ILE A 295 -10.74 -19.83 16.15
N LYS A 296 -10.50 -20.05 17.45
CA LYS A 296 -9.16 -20.30 18.00
C LYS A 296 -8.51 -21.54 17.36
N LYS A 297 -9.24 -22.65 17.25
CA LYS A 297 -8.76 -23.89 16.60
C LYS A 297 -8.41 -23.66 15.14
N CYS A 298 -9.26 -22.97 14.40
CA CYS A 298 -9.03 -22.68 12.98
C CYS A 298 -7.83 -21.73 12.74
N LEU A 299 -7.60 -20.78 13.65
CA LEU A 299 -6.43 -19.89 13.58
C LEU A 299 -5.12 -20.63 13.89
N ILE A 300 -5.10 -21.48 14.94
CA ILE A 300 -3.92 -22.29 15.28
C ILE A 300 -3.53 -23.23 14.13
N ASN A 301 -4.51 -23.79 13.42
CA ASN A 301 -4.25 -24.65 12.27
C ASN A 301 -3.79 -23.89 11.02
N ALA A 302 -4.06 -22.58 10.93
CA ALA A 302 -3.59 -21.73 9.84
C ALA A 302 -2.11 -21.35 10.01
N ASP A 303 -1.62 -21.23 11.25
CA ASP A 303 -0.21 -20.93 11.56
C ASP A 303 0.73 -22.14 11.40
N ARG A 304 0.18 -23.35 11.21
CA ARG A 304 0.93 -24.61 10.98
C ARG A 304 1.07 -24.98 9.50
N LYS A 305 0.56 -24.16 8.58
CA LYS A 305 0.70 -24.32 7.12
C LYS A 305 1.66 -23.28 6.55
#